data_AF-A0AAU7ZXM1-F1
#
_entry.id   AF-A0AAU7ZXM1-F1
#
_cell.length_a   1.000
_cell.length_b   1.000
_cell.length_c   1.000
_cell.angle_alpha   90.00
_cell.angle_beta   90.00
_cell.angle_gamma   90.00
#
_symmetry.space_group_name_H-M   'P 1'
#
loop_
_entity.id
_entity.type
_entity.pdbx_description
1 polymer ?
#
loop_
_entity_poly.entity_id
_entity_poly.type
_entity_poly.pdbx_seq_one_letter_code
_entity_poly.pdbx_strand_id
1 'polypeptide(L)'
;MSHEGIRIVTAEQARREDAEHEEMPTSSVTPKKVRVKKTEGTGVEIEWHDGHKSVWNFVWLRNACPCATCHEDREKAGRLPGEARAQDQTLLKMYQAPVKPLEVTPVGKYALRFKWNDGHESGIYSWEYLRRVCRCDICVTK
;
A
#
# COMPACT_ATOMS: atom_id res chain seq x y z
N MET A 1 -2.57 -4.26 -39.23
CA MET A 1 -2.88 -5.58 -38.65
C MET A 1 -1.97 -5.76 -37.45
N SER A 2 -2.42 -5.30 -36.28
CA SER A 2 -1.68 -5.43 -35.02
C SER A 2 -1.77 -6.88 -34.58
N HIS A 3 -0.66 -7.61 -34.60
CA HIS A 3 -0.58 -8.89 -33.94
C HIS A 3 -0.39 -8.59 -32.45
N GLU A 4 -1.49 -8.48 -31.71
CA GLU A 4 -1.43 -8.66 -30.26
C GLU A 4 -0.99 -10.10 -30.02
N GLY A 5 0.30 -10.25 -29.70
CA GLY A 5 0.86 -11.52 -29.30
C GLY A 5 0.14 -11.98 -28.03
N ILE A 6 -0.42 -13.19 -28.09
CA ILE A 6 -0.98 -13.89 -26.93
C ILE A 6 0.15 -14.00 -25.90
N ARG A 7 0.11 -13.20 -24.84
CA ARG A 7 0.99 -13.37 -23.69
C ARG A 7 0.54 -14.65 -22.98
N ILE A 8 1.40 -15.66 -22.99
CA ILE A 8 1.20 -16.87 -22.18
C ILE A 8 1.54 -16.49 -20.73
N VAL A 9 0.54 -16.00 -20.01
CA VAL A 9 0.60 -15.82 -18.57
C VAL A 9 0.35 -17.16 -17.89
N THR A 10 1.07 -17.43 -16.80
CA THR A 10 0.80 -18.62 -15.98
C THR A 10 -0.59 -18.54 -15.38
N ALA A 11 -1.21 -19.68 -15.06
CA ALA A 11 -2.52 -19.69 -14.40
C ALA A 11 -2.52 -18.92 -13.07
N GLU A 12 -1.37 -18.80 -12.41
CA GLU A 12 -1.21 -17.99 -11.20
C GLU A 12 -1.15 -16.50 -11.48
N GLN A 13 -0.47 -16.09 -12.56
CA GLN A 13 -0.47 -14.70 -13.02
C GLN A 13 -1.86 -14.29 -13.50
N ALA A 14 -2.55 -15.12 -14.28
CA ALA A 14 -3.92 -14.86 -14.71
C ALA A 14 -4.87 -14.70 -13.51
N ARG A 15 -4.82 -15.60 -12.52
CA ARG A 15 -5.64 -15.47 -11.30
C ARG A 15 -5.30 -14.22 -10.48
N ARG A 16 -4.02 -13.79 -10.45
CA ARG A 16 -3.61 -12.55 -9.77
C ARG A 16 -4.08 -11.32 -10.51
N GLU A 17 -3.99 -11.32 -11.84
CA GLU A 17 -4.50 -10.25 -12.72
C GLU A 17 -6.03 -10.15 -12.60
N ASP A 18 -6.74 -11.28 -12.61
CA ASP A 18 -8.20 -11.32 -12.45
C ASP A 18 -8.64 -10.85 -11.05
N ALA A 19 -7.93 -11.24 -9.98
CA ALA A 19 -8.19 -10.76 -8.63
C ALA A 19 -7.85 -9.27 -8.44
N GLU A 20 -6.85 -8.76 -9.17
CA GLU A 20 -6.58 -7.32 -9.26
C GLU A 20 -7.69 -6.58 -10.01
N HIS A 21 -8.37 -7.22 -10.96
CA HIS A 21 -9.48 -6.65 -11.73
C HIS A 21 -10.88 -6.92 -11.17
N GLU A 22 -11.03 -7.68 -10.08
CA GLU A 22 -12.32 -7.90 -9.44
C GLU A 22 -12.82 -6.59 -8.80
N GLU A 23 -13.91 -6.05 -9.35
CA GLU A 23 -14.43 -4.75 -8.94
C GLU A 23 -14.94 -4.78 -7.50
N MET A 24 -14.30 -3.99 -6.63
CA MET A 24 -14.76 -3.81 -5.26
C MET A 24 -16.03 -2.94 -5.24
N PRO A 25 -17.05 -3.27 -4.42
CA PRO A 25 -18.24 -2.43 -4.31
C PRO A 25 -17.85 -1.03 -3.84
N THR A 26 -18.41 0.01 -4.47
CA THR A 26 -18.01 1.40 -4.24
C THR A 26 -18.05 1.82 -2.76
N SER A 27 -18.99 1.27 -1.98
CA SER A 27 -19.09 1.51 -0.53
C SER A 27 -17.87 1.02 0.27
N SER A 28 -17.17 0.00 -0.22
CA SER A 28 -15.98 -0.58 0.45
C SER A 28 -14.71 0.23 0.21
N VAL A 29 -14.67 1.01 -0.87
CA VAL A 29 -13.54 1.86 -1.28
C VAL A 29 -13.84 3.36 -1.14
N THR A 30 -15.01 3.73 -0.63
CA THR A 30 -15.36 5.12 -0.31
C THR A 30 -15.17 5.36 1.18
N PRO A 31 -14.22 6.21 1.60
CA PRO A 31 -14.02 6.51 3.01
C PRO A 31 -15.15 7.40 3.53
N LYS A 32 -15.74 7.00 4.65
CA LYS A 32 -16.67 7.82 5.44
C LYS A 32 -15.92 8.82 6.32
N LYS A 33 -14.79 8.39 6.89
CA LYS A 33 -13.91 9.24 7.72
C LYS A 33 -12.46 8.81 7.56
N VAL A 34 -11.58 9.77 7.32
CA VAL A 34 -10.13 9.55 7.26
C VAL A 34 -9.48 10.32 8.40
N ARG A 35 -8.66 9.64 9.20
CA ARG A 35 -7.85 10.24 10.26
C ARG A 35 -6.39 9.93 10.02
N VAL A 36 -5.58 10.96 9.87
CA VAL A 36 -4.13 10.84 9.73
C VAL A 36 -3.49 11.33 11.03
N LYS A 37 -2.97 10.39 11.82
CA LYS A 37 -2.36 10.64 13.13
C LYS A 37 -0.90 11.04 13.00
N LYS A 38 -0.63 12.07 12.19
CA LYS A 38 0.74 12.53 11.86
C LYS A 38 1.51 13.00 13.09
N THR A 39 0.89 13.82 13.94
CA THR A 39 1.53 14.39 15.14
C THR A 39 1.90 13.30 16.16
N GLU A 40 1.01 12.33 16.35
CA GLU A 40 1.24 11.16 17.21
C GLU A 40 2.22 10.16 16.60
N GLY A 41 2.43 10.22 15.28
CA GLY A 41 3.31 9.30 14.55
C GLY A 41 2.77 7.88 14.44
N THR A 42 1.48 7.66 14.73
CA THR A 42 0.93 6.30 14.85
C THR A 42 0.44 5.73 13.53
N GLY A 43 -0.11 6.55 12.62
CA GLY A 43 -0.50 6.09 11.29
C GLY A 43 -1.77 6.71 10.73
N VAL A 44 -2.54 5.89 10.01
CA VAL A 44 -3.78 6.26 9.32
C VAL A 44 -4.90 5.32 9.72
N GLU A 45 -6.06 5.89 10.00
CA GLU A 45 -7.30 5.18 10.29
C GLU A 45 -8.36 5.62 9.28
N ILE A 46 -9.05 4.65 8.69
CA ILE A 46 -10.16 4.89 7.76
C ILE A 46 -11.38 4.12 8.25
N GLU A 47 -12.48 4.85 8.40
CA GLU A 47 -13.83 4.29 8.54
C GLU A 47 -14.48 4.36 7.16
N TRP A 48 -14.98 3.23 6.66
CA TRP A 48 -15.54 3.08 5.31
C TRP A 48 -17.07 3.18 5.33
N HIS A 49 -17.68 3.43 4.16
CA HIS A 49 -19.14 3.51 4.05
C HIS A 49 -19.84 2.17 4.25
N ASP A 50 -19.16 1.05 4.01
CA ASP A 50 -19.64 -0.30 4.34
C ASP A 50 -19.56 -0.65 5.83
N GLY A 51 -19.15 0.30 6.68
CA GLY A 51 -19.01 0.12 8.13
C GLY A 51 -17.68 -0.53 8.56
N HIS A 52 -16.84 -0.92 7.60
CA HIS A 52 -15.53 -1.48 7.89
C HIS A 52 -14.59 -0.42 8.47
N LYS A 53 -13.58 -0.88 9.23
CA LYS A 53 -12.52 -0.02 9.77
C LYS A 53 -11.17 -0.59 9.42
N SER A 54 -10.29 0.26 8.93
CA SER A 54 -8.92 -0.12 8.59
C SER A 54 -7.93 0.80 9.28
N VAL A 55 -6.84 0.21 9.77
CA VAL A 55 -5.79 0.91 10.51
C VAL A 55 -4.44 0.44 9.99
N TRP A 56 -3.56 1.39 9.69
CA TRP A 56 -2.18 1.11 9.30
C TRP A 56 -1.23 2.05 10.01
N ASN A 57 -0.10 1.52 10.50
CA ASN A 57 0.98 2.36 11.01
C ASN A 57 1.87 2.89 9.88
N PHE A 58 2.63 3.96 10.14
CA PHE A 58 3.45 4.60 9.10
C PHE A 58 4.57 3.72 8.56
N VAL A 59 5.18 2.89 9.41
CA VAL A 59 6.23 1.94 8.98
C VAL A 59 5.66 0.94 7.99
N TRP A 60 4.49 0.40 8.31
CA TRP A 60 3.77 -0.53 7.46
C TRP A 60 3.38 0.11 6.14
N LEU A 61 2.79 1.32 6.15
CA LEU A 61 2.44 2.06 4.94
C LEU A 61 3.67 2.28 4.05
N ARG A 62 4.81 2.66 4.64
CA ARG A 62 6.05 2.84 3.89
C ARG A 62 6.53 1.56 3.22
N ASN A 63 6.47 0.42 3.92
CA ASN A 63 6.83 -0.90 3.38
C ASN A 63 5.82 -1.38 2.32
N ALA A 64 4.58 -0.93 2.44
CA ALA A 64 3.49 -1.11 1.48
C ALA A 64 3.43 0.04 0.44
N CYS A 65 4.53 0.75 0.17
CA CYS A 65 4.48 1.83 -0.82
C CYS A 65 4.06 1.30 -2.21
N PRO A 66 3.06 1.89 -2.87
CA PRO A 66 2.54 1.42 -4.16
C PRO A 66 3.24 2.07 -5.38
N CYS A 67 4.28 2.90 -5.19
CA CYS A 67 4.98 3.46 -6.34
C CYS A 67 5.72 2.37 -7.14
N ALA A 68 5.87 2.57 -8.45
CA ALA A 68 6.48 1.59 -9.36
C ALA A 68 7.80 1.03 -8.84
N THR A 69 8.74 1.89 -8.42
CA THR A 69 10.04 1.45 -7.89
C THR A 69 9.90 0.58 -6.64
N CYS A 70 9.06 0.97 -5.67
CA CYS A 70 8.86 0.19 -4.45
C CYS A 70 8.09 -1.11 -4.73
N HIS A 71 7.19 -1.10 -5.71
CA HIS A 71 6.44 -2.26 -6.14
C HIS A 71 7.37 -3.31 -6.77
N GLU A 72 8.16 -2.93 -7.76
CA GLU A 72 9.13 -3.81 -8.42
C GLU A 72 10.16 -4.37 -7.43
N ASP A 73 10.71 -3.52 -6.55
CA ASP A 73 11.63 -3.94 -5.49
C ASP A 73 11.00 -4.96 -4.54
N ARG A 74 9.69 -4.85 -4.31
CA ARG A 74 8.93 -5.75 -3.43
C ARG A 74 8.67 -7.08 -4.12
N GLU A 75 8.27 -7.06 -5.38
CA GLU A 75 8.05 -8.28 -6.18
C GLU A 75 9.33 -9.08 -6.40
N LYS A 76 10.44 -8.41 -6.76
CA LYS A 76 11.75 -9.06 -6.95
C LYS A 76 12.23 -9.76 -5.68
N ALA A 77 11.89 -9.20 -4.52
CA ALA A 77 12.23 -9.77 -3.22
C ALA A 77 11.22 -10.80 -2.72
N GLY A 78 10.13 -11.07 -3.45
CA GLY A 78 9.05 -11.95 -3.02
C GLY A 78 8.33 -11.50 -1.74
N ARG A 79 8.36 -10.19 -1.45
CA ARG A 79 7.78 -9.62 -0.22
C ARG A 79 6.32 -9.25 -0.41
N LEU A 80 5.52 -9.38 0.65
CA LEU A 80 4.14 -8.89 0.68
C LEU A 80 4.08 -7.39 1.07
N PRO A 81 2.99 -6.67 0.72
CA PRO A 81 2.80 -5.30 1.17
C PRO A 81 2.92 -5.16 2.69
N GLY A 82 3.79 -4.26 3.14
CA GLY A 82 4.01 -3.98 4.55
C GLY A 82 5.11 -4.81 5.21
N GLU A 83 5.63 -5.84 4.54
CA GLU A 83 6.81 -6.56 5.00
C GLU A 83 8.07 -5.69 4.87
N ALA A 84 8.86 -5.68 5.94
CA ALA A 84 10.11 -4.94 5.99
C ALA A 84 11.11 -5.45 4.95
N ARG A 85 11.92 -4.55 4.40
CA ARG A 85 13.07 -4.94 3.59
C ARG A 85 14.06 -5.70 4.48
N ALA A 86 14.59 -6.82 3.97
CA ALA A 86 15.69 -7.50 4.63
C ALA A 86 16.88 -6.52 4.73
N GLN A 87 17.38 -6.30 5.94
CA GLN A 87 18.58 -5.52 6.14
C GLN A 87 19.79 -6.44 6.02
N ASP A 88 20.76 -6.04 5.20
CA ASP A 88 22.04 -6.72 5.13
C ASP A 88 22.74 -6.58 6.49
N GLN A 89 22.90 -7.72 7.18
CA GLN A 89 23.49 -7.79 8.52
C GLN A 89 25.02 -7.65 8.48
N THR A 90 25.64 -7.66 7.30
CA THR A 90 27.10 -7.59 7.13
C THR A 90 27.67 -6.17 7.14
N LEU A 91 26.81 -5.14 7.05
CA LEU A 91 27.21 -3.74 7.08
C LEU A 91 27.00 -3.14 8.48
N LEU A 92 27.98 -2.36 8.96
CA LEU A 92 27.86 -1.58 10.19
C LEU A 92 26.61 -0.69 10.10
N LYS A 93 25.68 -0.89 11.04
CA LYS A 93 24.42 -0.15 11.09
C LYS A 93 24.69 1.32 11.40
N MET A 94 24.79 2.15 10.36
CA MET A 94 24.58 3.58 10.55
C MET A 94 23.16 3.78 11.11
N TYR A 95 23.04 4.59 12.15
CA TYR A 95 21.73 4.91 12.72
C TYR A 95 20.85 5.53 11.65
N GLN A 96 19.72 4.87 11.36
CA GLN A 96 18.67 5.42 10.51
C GLN A 96 17.50 5.82 11.41
N ALA A 97 17.08 7.08 11.31
CA ALA A 97 15.91 7.53 12.02
C ALA A 97 14.67 6.72 11.57
N PRO A 98 13.72 6.41 12.48
CA PRO A 98 12.50 5.72 12.11
C PRO A 98 11.77 6.43 10.98
N VAL A 99 11.22 5.66 10.04
CA VAL A 99 10.51 6.23 8.90
C VAL A 99 9.23 6.91 9.37
N LYS A 100 9.02 8.15 8.92
CA LYS A 100 7.87 8.97 9.26
C LYS A 100 7.50 9.88 8.09
N PRO A 101 6.21 10.20 7.92
CA PRO A 101 5.80 11.16 6.92
C PRO A 101 6.15 12.59 7.39
N LEU A 102 6.90 13.30 6.56
CA LEU A 102 7.10 14.74 6.66
C LEU A 102 5.84 15.50 6.27
N GLU A 103 5.10 14.99 5.29
CA GLU A 103 3.87 15.59 4.77
C GLU A 103 2.87 14.51 4.36
N VAL A 104 1.58 14.82 4.51
CA VAL A 104 0.49 13.98 4.03
C VAL A 104 -0.48 14.89 3.27
N THR A 105 -0.69 14.59 1.98
CA THR A 105 -1.54 15.39 1.10
C THR A 105 -2.64 14.52 0.50
N PRO A 106 -3.90 14.98 0.47
CA PRO A 106 -4.93 14.32 -0.31
C PRO A 106 -4.63 14.48 -1.79
N VAL A 107 -4.86 13.42 -2.57
CA VAL A 107 -4.80 13.46 -4.04
C VAL A 107 -6.23 13.33 -4.55
N GLY A 108 -6.83 14.48 -4.90
CA GLY A 108 -8.24 14.56 -5.26
C GLY A 108 -9.13 13.99 -4.15
N LYS A 109 -10.08 13.14 -4.53
CA LYS A 109 -11.00 12.43 -3.61
C LYS A 109 -10.73 10.94 -3.50
N TYR A 110 -9.64 10.43 -4.07
CA TYR A 110 -9.44 8.99 -4.28
C TYR A 110 -8.19 8.40 -3.61
N ALA A 111 -7.30 9.23 -3.07
CA ALA A 111 -6.03 8.76 -2.53
C ALA A 111 -5.37 9.71 -1.52
N LEU A 112 -4.35 9.18 -0.83
CA LEU A 112 -3.35 9.93 -0.08
C LEU A 112 -1.99 9.85 -0.76
N ARG A 113 -1.20 10.92 -0.61
CA ARG A 113 0.23 10.93 -0.92
C ARG A 113 1.02 11.32 0.32
N PHE A 114 2.12 10.64 0.54
CA PHE A 114 3.02 10.90 1.67
C PHE A 114 4.38 11.34 1.15
N LYS A 115 4.95 12.37 1.79
CA LYS A 115 6.37 12.69 1.67
C LYS A 115 7.09 12.10 2.86
N TRP A 116 8.01 11.17 2.64
CA TRP A 116 8.73 10.43 3.68
C TRP A 116 10.07 11.08 4.01
N ASN A 117 10.54 10.90 5.24
CA ASN A 117 11.85 11.39 5.68
C ASN A 117 13.04 10.64 5.06
N ASP A 118 12.80 9.55 4.34
CA ASP A 118 13.80 8.79 3.58
C ASP A 118 13.85 9.20 2.09
N GLY A 119 13.24 10.34 1.74
CA GLY A 119 13.25 10.91 0.39
C GLY A 119 12.16 10.41 -0.56
N HIS A 120 11.32 9.45 -0.16
CA HIS A 120 10.26 8.94 -1.03
C HIS A 120 9.02 9.85 -1.01
N GLU A 121 8.43 10.15 -2.18
CA GLU A 121 7.19 10.94 -2.25
C GLU A 121 6.23 10.58 -3.40
N SER A 122 6.62 9.68 -4.30
CA SER A 122 5.84 9.31 -5.49
C SER A 122 4.73 8.28 -5.24
N GLY A 123 4.58 7.79 -4.00
CA GLY A 123 3.56 6.79 -3.65
C GLY A 123 2.16 7.40 -3.56
N ILE A 124 1.24 6.93 -4.40
CA ILE A 124 -0.19 7.27 -4.36
C ILE A 124 -0.95 6.11 -3.73
N TYR A 125 -1.41 6.30 -2.50
CA TYR A 125 -2.15 5.32 -1.73
C TYR A 125 -3.64 5.52 -2.00
N SER A 126 -4.13 4.91 -3.08
CA SER A 126 -5.55 4.95 -3.41
C SER A 126 -6.39 4.27 -2.33
N TRP A 127 -7.65 4.69 -2.20
CA TRP A 127 -8.58 4.07 -1.27
C TRP A 127 -8.77 2.59 -1.58
N GLU A 128 -8.84 2.25 -2.85
CA GLU A 128 -8.90 0.88 -3.32
C GLU A 128 -7.65 0.09 -2.91
N TYR A 129 -6.45 0.63 -3.17
CA TYR A 129 -5.21 -0.01 -2.77
C TYR A 129 -5.20 -0.27 -1.27
N LEU A 130 -5.42 0.77 -0.46
CA LEU A 130 -5.48 0.67 1.00
C LEU A 130 -6.50 -0.39 1.43
N ARG A 131 -7.68 -0.42 0.81
CA ARG A 131 -8.70 -1.40 1.14
C ARG A 131 -8.28 -2.83 0.83
N ARG A 132 -7.64 -3.08 -0.32
CA ARG A 132 -7.11 -4.39 -0.72
C ARG A 132 -6.05 -4.89 0.25
N VAL A 133 -5.21 -3.98 0.76
CA VAL A 133 -4.14 -4.31 1.71
C VAL A 133 -4.56 -4.11 3.18
N CYS A 134 -5.88 -4.11 3.44
CA CYS A 134 -6.40 -4.00 4.80
C CYS A 134 -5.96 -5.19 5.66
N ARG A 135 -5.57 -4.89 6.90
CA ARG A 135 -5.03 -5.86 7.86
C ARG A 135 -5.92 -6.11 9.07
N CYS A 136 -7.20 -5.74 9.01
CA CYS A 136 -8.12 -6.08 10.09
C CYS A 136 -8.40 -7.59 10.10
N ASP A 137 -8.84 -8.10 11.24
CA ASP A 137 -9.08 -9.54 11.43
C ASP A 137 -10.01 -10.14 10.37
N ILE A 138 -11.01 -9.37 9.92
CA ILE A 138 -11.96 -9.79 8.88
C ILE A 138 -11.29 -9.99 7.52
N CYS A 139 -10.33 -9.13 7.17
CA CYS A 139 -9.62 -9.19 5.89
C CYS A 139 -8.48 -10.21 5.90
N VAL A 140 -7.85 -10.44 7.05
CA VAL A 140 -6.74 -11.40 7.20
C VAL A 140 -7.24 -12.84 7.31
N THR A 141 -8.49 -13.04 7.75
CA THR A 141 -9.12 -14.38 7.88
C THR A 141 -9.83 -14.84 6.59
N LYS A 142 -9.89 -13.99 5.56
CA LYS A 142 -10.39 -14.36 4.22
C LYS A 142 -9.32 -15.07 3.42
#